data_AF-T0G801-F1
#
_entry.id   AF-T0G801-F1
#
_cell.length_a   1.000
_cell.length_b   1.000
_cell.length_c   1.000
_cell.angle_alpha   90.00
_cell.angle_beta   90.00
_cell.angle_gamma   90.00
#
_symmetry.space_group_name_H-M   'P 1'
#
loop_
_entity.id
_entity.type
_entity.pdbx_description
1 polymer ?
#
loop_
_entity_poly.entity_id
_entity_poly.type
_entity_poly.pdbx_seq_one_letter_code
_entity_poly.pdbx_strand_id
1 'polypeptide(L)'
;MNSPILSFQSSGNNFPASEIIDLEFKIRFENRTDEPIEIYPKIAAFPKTIGWGCPNFEMEIEDAKTQELRSYYGPPAQPPTQNDYKKNLNLLLSGEFFERTVSACWIPNSKIPKRSLSKELLDPEGYDGIDESLFKKSSMLVLNRNRSEIVSELKLREDFLRPNHLILFPGSGEYKFFLTYYQNSWVDFKPKRSLNLKSEQGIFLVE
;
A
#
# COMPACT_ATOMS: atom_id res chain seq x y z
N MET A 1 -17.63 2.81 24.51
CA MET A 1 -16.62 3.87 24.26
C MET A 1 -16.62 4.14 22.78
N ASN A 2 -16.78 5.39 22.36
CA ASN A 2 -16.58 5.73 20.96
C ASN A 2 -15.08 5.67 20.65
N SER A 3 -14.71 5.16 19.48
CA SER A 3 -13.33 5.09 19.00
C SER A 3 -13.23 5.76 17.64
N PRO A 4 -12.06 6.25 17.25
CA PRO A 4 -11.83 6.62 15.86
C PRO A 4 -12.10 5.42 14.94
N ILE A 5 -12.54 5.70 13.72
CA ILE A 5 -12.83 4.68 12.72
C ILE A 5 -11.94 4.91 11.51
N LEU A 6 -11.47 3.80 10.96
CA LEU A 6 -10.88 3.72 9.64
C LEU A 6 -11.85 2.98 8.73
N SER A 7 -12.19 3.56 7.59
CA SER A 7 -12.98 2.90 6.55
C SER A 7 -12.22 2.95 5.22
N PHE A 8 -12.42 1.94 4.39
CA PHE A 8 -11.77 1.79 3.11
C PHE A 8 -12.82 1.45 2.05
N GLN A 9 -12.75 2.11 0.90
CA GLN A 9 -13.59 1.83 -0.25
C GLN A 9 -12.74 1.79 -1.51
N SER A 10 -12.96 0.79 -2.36
CA SER A 10 -12.37 0.77 -3.70
C SER A 10 -13.35 1.26 -4.77
N SER A 11 -12.85 1.89 -5.82
CA SER A 11 -13.62 2.25 -7.02
C SER A 11 -14.16 1.02 -7.77
N GLY A 12 -13.55 -0.15 -7.57
CA GLY A 12 -14.00 -1.41 -8.14
C GLY A 12 -13.45 -2.59 -7.35
N ASN A 13 -14.23 -3.66 -7.25
CA ASN A 13 -13.83 -4.88 -6.54
C ASN A 13 -13.58 -6.08 -7.47
N ASN A 14 -13.75 -5.92 -8.79
CA ASN A 14 -13.52 -6.97 -9.78
C ASN A 14 -12.22 -6.67 -10.54
N PHE A 15 -11.29 -7.62 -10.50
CA PHE A 15 -9.96 -7.51 -11.10
C PHE A 15 -9.88 -8.46 -12.31
N PRO A 16 -9.95 -7.93 -13.55
CA PRO A 16 -10.14 -8.75 -14.74
C PRO A 16 -8.85 -9.45 -15.19
N ALA A 17 -8.99 -10.63 -15.78
CA ALA A 17 -7.85 -11.41 -16.31
C ALA A 17 -7.27 -10.84 -17.62
N SER A 18 -8.03 -9.98 -18.30
CA SER A 18 -7.79 -9.54 -19.68
C SER A 18 -7.18 -8.15 -19.81
N GLU A 19 -7.30 -7.29 -18.80
CA GLU A 19 -7.03 -5.85 -18.92
C GLU A 19 -6.25 -5.30 -17.73
N ILE A 20 -5.36 -4.34 -18.04
CA ILE A 20 -4.73 -3.48 -17.02
C ILE A 20 -5.69 -2.35 -16.71
N ILE A 21 -6.11 -2.21 -15.46
CA ILE A 21 -7.11 -1.22 -15.03
C ILE A 21 -6.60 -0.34 -13.89
N ASP A 22 -7.15 0.87 -13.83
CA ASP A 22 -6.97 1.77 -12.69
C ASP A 22 -7.96 1.42 -11.58
N LEU A 23 -7.47 1.52 -10.35
CA LEU A 23 -8.24 1.40 -9.12
C LEU A 23 -7.95 2.62 -8.25
N GLU A 24 -8.97 3.09 -7.56
CA GLU A 24 -8.82 4.12 -6.54
C GLU A 24 -9.28 3.54 -5.20
N PHE A 25 -8.47 3.76 -4.18
CA PHE A 25 -8.77 3.41 -2.82
C PHE A 25 -9.01 4.67 -2.00
N LYS A 26 -10.25 4.86 -1.56
CA LYS A 26 -10.65 5.93 -0.65
C LYS A 26 -10.50 5.44 0.78
N ILE A 27 -9.60 6.08 1.51
CA ILE A 27 -9.32 5.84 2.92
C ILE A 27 -9.92 6.99 3.70
N ARG A 28 -10.84 6.67 4.60
CA ARG A 28 -11.51 7.66 5.45
C ARG A 28 -11.23 7.39 6.92
N PHE A 29 -10.81 8.44 7.61
CA PHE A 29 -10.67 8.51 9.06
C PHE A 29 -11.84 9.30 9.62
N GLU A 30 -12.50 8.79 10.65
CA GLU A 30 -13.60 9.47 11.31
C GLU A 30 -13.33 9.52 12.82
N ASN A 31 -13.38 10.71 13.41
CA ASN A 31 -13.24 10.87 14.85
C ASN A 31 -14.61 10.80 15.54
N ARG A 32 -14.97 9.62 16.04
CA ARG A 32 -16.20 9.45 16.84
C ARG A 32 -15.99 9.74 18.33
N THR A 33 -14.78 10.06 18.75
CA THR A 33 -14.48 10.36 20.16
C THR A 33 -14.83 11.80 20.51
N ASP A 34 -14.90 12.12 21.81
CA ASP A 34 -15.16 13.49 22.28
C ASP A 34 -13.91 14.39 22.24
N GLU A 35 -12.73 13.78 22.07
CA GLU A 35 -11.45 14.49 22.05
C GLU A 35 -10.89 14.61 20.63
N PRO A 36 -10.17 15.69 20.30
CA PRO A 36 -9.45 15.79 19.04
C PRO A 36 -8.40 14.68 18.87
N ILE A 37 -8.25 14.15 17.65
CA ILE A 37 -7.24 13.14 17.33
C ILE A 37 -6.24 13.65 16.30
N GLU A 38 -4.97 13.29 16.51
CA GLU A 38 -3.87 13.60 15.60
C GLU A 38 -3.67 12.41 14.65
N ILE A 39 -3.78 12.65 13.35
CA ILE A 39 -3.48 11.67 12.29
C ILE A 39 -2.48 12.25 11.28
N TYR A 40 -1.71 11.38 10.64
CA TYR A 40 -0.66 11.77 9.67
C TYR A 40 -0.77 11.02 8.33
N PRO A 41 -1.96 10.99 7.71
CA PRO A 41 -2.23 10.14 6.57
C PRO A 41 -1.42 10.53 5.33
N LYS A 42 -0.90 11.77 5.21
CA LYS A 42 -0.11 12.21 4.04
C LYS A 42 1.28 11.59 3.97
N ILE A 43 1.88 11.30 5.12
CA ILE A 43 3.21 10.70 5.23
C ILE A 43 3.14 9.21 5.60
N ALA A 44 1.93 8.68 5.79
CA ALA A 44 1.71 7.27 5.98
C ALA A 44 1.91 6.52 4.65
N ALA A 45 2.96 5.70 4.61
CA ALA A 45 3.28 4.82 3.49
C ALA A 45 2.55 3.47 3.63
N PHE A 46 2.59 2.63 2.60
CA PHE A 46 2.20 1.21 2.66
C PHE A 46 3.44 0.32 2.82
N PRO A 47 4.14 0.31 3.97
CA PRO A 47 5.37 -0.45 4.12
C PRO A 47 5.12 -1.96 4.13
N LYS A 48 6.19 -2.70 3.84
CA LYS A 48 6.55 -3.83 4.70
C LYS A 48 7.89 -3.62 5.40
N THR A 49 8.79 -2.81 4.85
CA THR A 49 10.19 -2.78 5.28
C THR A 49 10.78 -1.39 5.49
N ILE A 50 9.96 -0.39 5.77
CA ILE A 50 10.49 0.88 6.24
C ILE A 50 11.03 0.62 7.65
N GLY A 51 12.36 0.67 7.83
CA GLY A 51 13.01 0.61 9.14
C GLY A 51 12.64 1.79 10.06
N TRP A 52 11.60 2.55 9.70
CA TRP A 52 11.06 3.67 10.43
C TRP A 52 9.71 3.29 11.01
N GLY A 53 9.55 3.44 12.33
CA GLY A 53 8.27 3.30 13.02
C GLY A 53 7.31 4.48 12.80
N CYS A 54 7.37 5.13 11.64
CA CYS A 54 6.47 6.20 11.24
C CYS A 54 5.03 5.72 11.10
N PRO A 55 4.04 6.65 11.05
CA PRO A 55 2.69 6.32 10.65
C PRO A 55 2.68 5.54 9.35
N ASN A 56 1.86 4.50 9.26
CA ASN A 56 1.83 3.64 8.10
C ASN A 56 0.50 2.91 7.93
N PHE A 57 0.30 2.43 6.70
CA PHE A 57 -0.81 1.58 6.29
C PHE A 57 -0.32 0.17 6.04
N GLU A 58 -1.05 -0.81 6.53
CA GLU A 58 -0.86 -2.21 6.16
C GLU A 58 -2.12 -2.68 5.45
N MET A 59 -1.95 -3.20 4.24
CA MET A 59 -3.02 -3.90 3.54
C MET A 59 -2.80 -5.40 3.74
N GLU A 60 -3.65 -6.00 4.57
CA GLU A 60 -3.67 -7.42 4.84
C GLU A 60 -4.68 -8.06 3.88
N ILE A 61 -4.25 -9.03 3.09
CA ILE A 61 -5.09 -9.72 2.11
C ILE A 61 -4.87 -11.22 2.30
N GLU A 62 -5.94 -11.94 2.64
CA GLU A 62 -5.90 -13.40 2.81
C GLU A 62 -5.47 -14.06 1.49
N ASP A 63 -4.58 -15.05 1.55
CA ASP A 63 -4.07 -15.80 0.40
C ASP A 63 -3.33 -14.97 -0.70
N ALA A 64 -3.01 -13.71 -0.43
CA ALA A 64 -2.15 -12.87 -1.27
C ALA A 64 -0.85 -12.49 -0.55
N LYS A 65 0.16 -12.04 -1.29
CA LYS A 65 1.45 -11.59 -0.72
C LYS A 65 1.72 -10.14 -1.04
N THR A 66 1.86 -9.31 0.00
CA THR A 66 2.43 -7.96 -0.13
C THR A 66 3.95 -8.03 -0.27
N GLN A 67 4.48 -7.37 -1.29
CA GLN A 67 5.92 -7.33 -1.62
C GLN A 67 6.34 -5.91 -1.99
N GLU A 68 7.38 -5.42 -1.33
CA GLU A 68 8.08 -4.20 -1.71
C GLU A 68 9.27 -4.60 -2.61
N LEU A 69 9.36 -4.00 -3.79
CA LEU A 69 10.48 -4.18 -4.71
C LEU A 69 11.31 -2.90 -4.77
N ARG A 70 12.56 -2.95 -4.34
CA ARG A 70 13.40 -1.77 -4.15
C ARG A 70 14.30 -1.52 -5.35
N SER A 71 14.56 -0.25 -5.65
CA SER A 71 15.59 0.15 -6.63
C SER A 71 17.00 0.21 -6.01
N TYR A 72 17.09 0.36 -4.69
CA TYR A 72 18.35 0.57 -3.98
C TYR A 72 18.33 -0.15 -2.61
N TYR A 73 19.49 -0.70 -2.23
CA TYR A 73 19.68 -1.53 -1.04
C TYR A 73 20.64 -0.93 0.00
N GLY A 74 20.96 0.36 -0.11
CA GLY A 74 21.82 1.02 0.88
C GLY A 74 21.06 1.43 2.14
N PRO A 75 21.66 2.32 2.97
CA PRO A 75 21.06 2.71 4.24
C PRO A 75 19.64 3.23 4.00
N PRO A 76 18.70 2.99 4.95
CA PRO A 76 17.38 3.57 4.84
C PRO A 76 17.53 5.08 4.65
N ALA A 77 16.62 5.68 3.89
CA ALA A 77 16.61 7.13 3.72
C ALA A 77 16.60 7.85 5.10
N GLN A 78 16.81 9.15 5.10
CA GLN A 78 16.66 9.91 6.35
C GLN A 78 15.19 9.88 6.77
N PRO A 79 14.87 9.52 8.03
CA PRO A 79 13.49 9.55 8.49
C PRO A 79 12.90 10.96 8.45
N PRO A 80 11.56 11.11 8.40
CA PRO A 80 10.91 12.41 8.46
C PRO A 80 11.30 13.11 9.76
N THR A 81 11.60 14.40 9.63
CA THR A 81 11.99 15.25 10.76
C THR A 81 10.77 15.66 11.57
N GLN A 82 10.98 16.21 12.77
CA GLN A 82 9.90 16.80 13.57
C GLN A 82 9.07 17.84 12.77
N ASN A 83 9.72 18.59 11.89
CA ASN A 83 9.04 19.58 11.04
C ASN A 83 8.13 18.93 10.00
N ASP A 84 8.48 17.76 9.48
CA ASP A 84 7.65 17.03 8.53
C ASP A 84 6.37 16.53 9.20
N TYR A 85 6.46 16.04 10.44
CA TYR A 85 5.27 15.69 11.23
C TYR A 85 4.39 16.91 11.51
N LYS A 86 4.98 18.05 11.91
CA LYS A 86 4.20 19.29 12.14
C LYS A 86 3.45 19.75 10.89
N LYS A 87 4.07 19.67 9.71
CA LYS A 87 3.46 20.05 8.42
C LYS A 87 2.36 19.11 7.96
N ASN A 88 2.45 17.83 8.33
CA ASN A 88 1.52 16.79 7.89
C ASN A 88 0.51 16.36 8.97
N LEU A 89 0.52 17.03 10.13
CA LEU A 89 -0.49 16.85 11.16
C LEU A 89 -1.85 17.24 10.59
N ASN A 90 -2.80 16.32 10.70
CA ASN A 90 -4.21 16.62 10.56
C ASN A 90 -4.87 16.36 11.92
N LEU A 91 -5.45 17.42 12.50
CA LEU A 91 -6.15 17.37 13.77
C LEU A 91 -7.64 17.24 13.47
N LEU A 92 -8.22 16.07 13.73
CA LEU A 92 -9.66 15.84 13.56
C LEU A 92 -10.39 16.12 14.85
N LEU A 93 -11.28 17.12 14.83
CA LEU A 93 -12.19 17.40 15.93
C LEU A 93 -13.27 16.31 16.05
N SER A 94 -14.02 16.31 17.16
CA SER A 94 -15.12 15.37 17.35
C SER A 94 -16.15 15.49 16.23
N GLY A 95 -16.52 14.36 15.62
CA GLY A 95 -17.45 14.27 14.50
C GLY A 95 -16.83 14.58 13.13
N GLU A 96 -15.59 15.04 13.05
CA GLU A 96 -14.92 15.32 11.77
C GLU A 96 -14.39 14.04 11.12
N PHE A 97 -14.20 14.13 9.80
CA PHE A 97 -13.57 13.09 9.02
C PHE A 97 -12.52 13.65 8.06
N PHE A 98 -11.55 12.81 7.70
CA PHE A 98 -10.58 13.08 6.65
C PHE A 98 -10.60 11.95 5.64
N GLU A 99 -10.51 12.30 4.35
CA GLU A 99 -10.44 11.34 3.25
C GLU A 99 -9.14 11.51 2.47
N ARG A 100 -8.50 10.39 2.13
CA ARG A 100 -7.37 10.31 1.21
C ARG A 100 -7.67 9.28 0.14
N THR A 101 -7.45 9.65 -1.12
CA THR A 101 -7.44 8.72 -2.24
C THR A 101 -6.03 8.21 -2.50
N VAL A 102 -5.91 6.91 -2.75
CA VAL A 102 -4.69 6.23 -3.17
C VAL A 102 -4.98 5.59 -4.52
N SER A 103 -4.19 5.91 -5.53
CA SER A 103 -4.25 5.21 -6.82
C SER A 103 -3.60 3.83 -6.71
N ALA A 104 -4.11 2.88 -7.47
CA ALA A 104 -3.49 1.59 -7.70
C ALA A 104 -3.74 1.12 -9.13
N CYS A 105 -2.84 0.27 -9.63
CA CYS A 105 -2.92 -0.27 -10.98
C CYS A 105 -2.94 -1.79 -10.90
N TRP A 106 -4.01 -2.40 -11.42
CA TRP A 106 -4.11 -3.84 -11.58
C TRP A 106 -3.44 -4.27 -12.88
N ILE A 107 -2.61 -5.32 -12.79
CA ILE A 107 -1.94 -5.94 -13.93
C ILE A 107 -2.19 -7.45 -13.87
N PRO A 108 -3.02 -8.01 -14.77
CA PRO A 108 -3.19 -9.45 -14.84
C PRO A 108 -1.88 -10.10 -15.30
N ASN A 109 -1.58 -11.30 -14.79
CA ASN A 109 -0.35 -12.03 -15.10
C ASN A 109 -0.10 -12.18 -16.60
N SER A 110 -1.17 -12.32 -17.38
CA SER A 110 -1.16 -12.44 -18.85
C SER A 110 -0.55 -11.23 -19.58
N LYS A 111 -0.49 -10.07 -18.92
CA LYS A 111 0.04 -8.80 -19.46
C LYS A 111 1.46 -8.50 -19.01
N ILE A 112 2.04 -9.31 -18.12
CA ILE A 112 3.39 -9.09 -17.62
C ILE A 112 4.38 -9.89 -18.49
N PRO A 113 5.37 -9.24 -19.13
CA PRO A 113 6.42 -9.95 -19.85
C PRO A 113 7.13 -10.94 -18.94
N LYS A 114 7.26 -12.21 -19.35
CA LYS A 114 7.86 -13.25 -18.51
C LYS A 114 9.30 -12.93 -18.11
N ARG A 115 10.02 -12.16 -18.94
CA ARG A 115 11.37 -11.67 -18.63
C ARG A 115 11.37 -10.78 -17.38
N SER A 116 10.41 -9.85 -17.26
CA SER A 116 10.24 -8.94 -16.11
C SER A 116 10.00 -9.65 -14.77
N LEU A 117 9.67 -10.94 -14.80
CA LEU A 117 9.43 -11.78 -13.63
C LEU A 117 10.65 -12.59 -13.20
N SER A 118 11.81 -12.42 -13.85
CA SER A 118 13.02 -13.14 -13.50
C SER A 118 13.64 -12.58 -12.23
N LYS A 119 14.31 -13.45 -11.46
CA LYS A 119 14.96 -13.04 -10.20
C LYS A 119 15.97 -11.92 -10.41
N GLU A 120 16.70 -11.93 -11.53
CA GLU A 120 17.71 -10.91 -11.84
C GLU A 120 17.10 -9.50 -12.00
N LEU A 121 15.84 -9.40 -12.45
CA LEU A 121 15.18 -8.11 -12.57
C LEU A 121 14.43 -7.73 -11.30
N LEU A 122 13.80 -8.69 -10.61
CA LEU A 122 13.01 -8.46 -9.41
C LEU A 122 13.87 -8.19 -8.16
N ASP A 123 15.02 -8.86 -8.04
CA ASP A 123 15.90 -8.81 -6.86
C ASP A 123 17.36 -9.08 -7.30
N PRO A 124 17.98 -8.15 -8.03
CA PRO A 124 19.32 -8.33 -8.62
C PRO A 124 20.39 -8.60 -7.56
N GLU A 125 20.22 -8.03 -6.37
CA GLU A 125 21.17 -8.14 -5.26
C GLU A 125 20.80 -9.29 -4.29
N GLY A 126 19.62 -9.88 -4.42
CA GLY A 126 19.17 -11.01 -3.61
C GLY A 126 18.76 -10.68 -2.17
N TYR A 127 18.47 -9.41 -1.86
CA TYR A 127 18.15 -8.95 -0.51
C TYR A 127 16.66 -8.90 -0.21
N ASP A 128 15.79 -8.91 -1.23
CA ASP A 128 14.32 -8.82 -1.04
C ASP A 128 13.65 -10.18 -0.77
N GLY A 129 14.39 -11.28 -0.89
CA GLY A 129 13.88 -12.62 -0.59
C GLY A 129 12.75 -13.03 -1.53
N ILE A 130 12.87 -12.69 -2.81
CA ILE A 130 11.83 -12.90 -3.82
C ILE A 130 11.63 -14.38 -4.13
N ASP A 131 10.36 -14.81 -4.06
CA ASP A 131 9.89 -16.09 -4.60
C ASP A 131 9.48 -15.90 -6.06
N GLU A 132 10.40 -16.22 -6.97
CA GLU A 132 10.18 -16.11 -8.41
C GLU A 132 8.99 -16.96 -8.89
N SER A 133 8.76 -18.12 -8.25
CA SER A 133 7.66 -19.01 -8.63
C SER A 133 6.29 -18.37 -8.34
N LEU A 134 6.19 -17.64 -7.23
CA LEU A 134 5.01 -16.86 -6.89
C LEU A 134 4.79 -15.72 -7.88
N PHE A 135 5.84 -14.96 -8.22
CA PHE A 135 5.75 -13.87 -9.21
C PHE A 135 5.29 -14.37 -10.58
N LYS A 136 5.81 -15.52 -11.03
CA LYS A 136 5.48 -16.11 -12.34
C LYS A 136 4.01 -16.45 -12.53
N LYS A 137 3.30 -16.83 -11.46
CA LYS A 137 1.87 -17.19 -11.48
C LYS A 137 0.94 -16.07 -11.06
N SER A 138 1.45 -15.04 -10.37
CA SER A 138 0.58 -14.02 -9.77
C SER A 138 0.19 -12.92 -10.74
N SER A 139 -1.06 -12.48 -10.64
CA SER A 139 -1.46 -11.14 -11.07
C SER A 139 -1.07 -10.14 -9.98
N MET A 140 -0.96 -8.86 -10.33
CA MET A 140 -0.34 -7.86 -9.45
C MET A 140 -1.20 -6.62 -9.31
N LEU A 141 -1.33 -6.12 -8.09
CA LEU A 141 -1.83 -4.79 -7.80
C LEU A 141 -0.67 -3.90 -7.37
N VAL A 142 -0.38 -2.86 -8.15
CA VAL A 142 0.69 -1.89 -7.90
C VAL A 142 0.11 -0.68 -7.17
N LEU A 143 0.55 -0.42 -5.95
CA LEU A 143 0.04 0.69 -5.12
C LEU A 143 0.73 2.02 -5.45
N ASN A 144 -0.01 3.12 -5.34
CA ASN A 144 0.41 4.50 -5.65
C ASN A 144 0.90 4.69 -7.09
N ARG A 145 0.36 3.91 -8.03
CA ARG A 145 0.64 4.00 -9.45
C ARG A 145 -0.65 3.92 -10.23
N ASN A 146 -0.71 4.62 -11.36
CA ASN A 146 -1.81 4.51 -12.31
C ASN A 146 -1.40 3.72 -13.57
N ARG A 147 -2.39 3.34 -14.36
CA ARG A 147 -2.26 2.58 -15.60
C ARG A 147 -1.39 3.30 -16.62
N SER A 148 -1.51 4.63 -16.74
CA SER A 148 -0.73 5.37 -17.73
C SER A 148 0.78 5.31 -17.44
N GLU A 149 1.16 5.42 -16.17
CA GLU A 149 2.53 5.27 -15.69
C GLU A 149 3.03 3.85 -15.94
N ILE A 150 2.28 2.84 -15.48
CA ILE A 150 2.66 1.43 -15.62
C ILE A 150 2.80 1.01 -17.08
N VAL A 151 1.83 1.36 -17.93
CA VAL A 151 1.88 1.01 -19.36
C VAL A 151 3.03 1.74 -20.06
N SER A 152 3.38 2.96 -19.64
CA SER A 152 4.54 3.67 -20.15
C SER A 152 5.85 2.97 -19.73
N GLU A 153 6.00 2.65 -18.44
CA GLU A 153 7.20 2.00 -17.92
C GLU A 153 7.41 0.60 -18.51
N LEU A 154 6.34 -0.19 -18.66
CA LEU A 154 6.37 -1.52 -19.28
C LEU A 154 6.92 -1.49 -20.70
N LYS A 155 6.71 -0.41 -21.45
CA LYS A 155 7.26 -0.22 -22.81
C LYS A 155 8.72 0.22 -22.82
N LEU A 156 9.19 0.85 -21.74
CA LEU A 156 10.50 1.50 -21.69
C LEU A 156 11.59 0.64 -21.05
N ARG A 157 11.23 -0.23 -20.09
CA ARG A 157 12.20 -1.02 -19.31
C ARG A 157 11.66 -2.37 -18.88
N GLU A 158 12.55 -3.36 -18.81
CA GLU A 158 12.18 -4.73 -18.42
C GLU A 158 11.90 -4.86 -16.92
N ASP A 159 12.53 -4.03 -16.08
CA ASP A 159 12.39 -4.02 -14.63
C ASP A 159 11.36 -2.99 -14.14
N PHE A 160 10.30 -2.74 -14.92
CA PHE A 160 9.25 -1.75 -14.63
C PHE A 160 8.54 -2.00 -13.28
N LEU A 161 8.56 -3.22 -12.77
CA LEU A 161 8.02 -3.55 -11.45
C LEU A 161 8.84 -2.92 -10.30
N ARG A 162 10.02 -2.34 -10.58
CA ARG A 162 10.87 -1.66 -9.60
C ARG A 162 11.03 -0.16 -9.86
N PRO A 163 10.97 0.70 -8.82
CA PRO A 163 10.58 0.40 -7.44
C PRO A 163 9.06 0.48 -7.26
N ASN A 164 8.42 -0.53 -6.68
CA ASN A 164 6.99 -0.49 -6.39
C ASN A 164 6.60 -1.32 -5.15
N HIS A 165 5.44 -0.98 -4.59
CA HIS A 165 4.74 -1.81 -3.61
C HIS A 165 3.65 -2.59 -4.32
N LEU A 166 3.74 -3.92 -4.23
CA LEU A 166 2.90 -4.86 -4.96
C LEU A 166 2.09 -5.71 -3.98
N ILE A 167 0.89 -6.09 -4.41
CA ILE A 167 0.18 -7.25 -3.87
C ILE A 167 0.11 -8.30 -4.97
N LEU A 168 0.57 -9.51 -4.66
CA LEU A 168 0.63 -10.67 -5.54
C LEU A 168 -0.58 -11.56 -5.28
N PHE A 169 -1.42 -11.73 -6.30
CA PHE A 169 -2.62 -12.59 -6.28
C PHE A 169 -2.31 -13.87 -7.07
N PRO A 170 -2.06 -15.01 -6.39
CA PRO A 170 -1.55 -16.23 -7.04
C PRO A 170 -2.55 -16.99 -7.91
N GLY A 171 -3.84 -16.65 -7.85
CA GLY A 171 -4.89 -17.29 -8.61
C GLY A 171 -6.15 -16.43 -8.67
N SER A 172 -7.18 -16.96 -9.34
CA SER A 172 -8.51 -16.37 -9.36
C SER A 172 -9.28 -16.77 -8.10
N GLY A 173 -10.28 -15.97 -7.74
CA GLY A 173 -11.15 -16.23 -6.60
C GLY A 173 -11.46 -14.99 -5.78
N GLU A 174 -12.03 -15.24 -4.61
CA GLU A 174 -12.39 -14.21 -3.65
C GLU A 174 -11.24 -13.98 -2.66
N TYR A 175 -10.81 -12.73 -2.54
CA TYR A 175 -9.76 -12.29 -1.63
C TYR A 175 -10.36 -11.35 -0.60
N LYS A 176 -10.27 -11.73 0.67
CA LYS A 176 -10.66 -10.86 1.78
C LYS A 176 -9.51 -9.95 2.13
N PHE A 177 -9.83 -8.69 2.44
CA PHE A 177 -8.81 -7.73 2.82
C PHE A 177 -9.23 -6.83 3.97
N PHE A 178 -8.21 -6.31 4.66
CA PHE A 178 -8.34 -5.27 5.66
C PHE A 178 -7.26 -4.21 5.45
N LEU A 179 -7.61 -2.96 5.68
CA LEU A 179 -6.64 -1.88 5.83
C LEU A 179 -6.43 -1.62 7.31
N THR A 180 -5.18 -1.60 7.76
CA THR A 180 -4.82 -1.17 9.10
C THR A 180 -3.99 0.10 9.03
N TYR A 181 -4.31 1.10 9.85
CA TYR A 181 -3.48 2.28 10.07
C TYR A 181 -2.78 2.18 11.42
N TYR A 182 -1.46 2.24 11.38
CA TYR A 182 -0.61 2.26 12.56
C TYR A 182 -0.01 3.65 12.77
N GLN A 183 -0.03 4.09 14.01
CA GLN A 183 0.63 5.29 14.48
C GLN A 183 1.16 5.02 15.89
N ASN A 184 2.47 4.91 16.03
CA ASN A 184 3.12 4.68 17.33
C ASN A 184 4.27 5.68 17.49
N SER A 185 4.64 5.98 18.73
CA SER A 185 5.83 6.80 19.00
C SER A 185 7.09 6.12 18.46
N TRP A 186 7.95 6.87 17.75
CA TRP A 186 9.20 6.36 17.18
C TRP A 186 10.21 7.49 16.96
N VAL A 187 11.43 7.39 17.51
CA VAL A 187 12.52 8.40 17.42
C VAL A 187 11.98 9.83 17.59
N ASP A 188 11.90 10.62 16.51
CA ASP A 188 11.45 12.02 16.48
C ASP A 188 9.92 12.19 16.35
N PHE A 189 9.21 11.09 16.08
CA PHE A 189 7.76 11.04 16.03
C PHE A 189 7.17 10.73 17.41
N LYS A 190 6.49 11.72 18.00
CA LYS A 190 5.82 11.63 19.32
C LYS A 190 4.37 12.13 19.21
N PRO A 191 3.44 11.34 18.64
CA PRO A 191 2.04 11.72 18.60
C PRO A 191 1.45 11.73 20.02
N LYS A 192 0.43 12.55 20.29
CA LYS A 192 -0.24 12.54 21.61
C LYS A 192 -0.85 11.19 21.97
N ARG A 193 -1.24 10.41 20.96
CA ARG A 193 -1.85 9.10 21.11
C ARG A 193 -1.36 8.14 20.04
N SER A 194 -1.11 6.90 20.45
CA SER A 194 -0.93 5.79 19.52
C SER A 194 -2.27 5.32 18.97
N LEU A 195 -2.33 5.05 17.67
CA LEU A 195 -3.50 4.52 16.98
C LEU A 195 -3.15 3.21 16.29
N ASN A 196 -4.07 2.26 16.40
CA ASN A 196 -4.12 1.04 15.61
C ASN A 196 -5.58 0.88 15.18
N LEU A 197 -5.88 1.32 13.96
CA LEU A 197 -7.24 1.33 13.44
C LEU A 197 -7.32 0.33 12.29
N LYS A 198 -8.12 -0.72 12.46
CA LYS A 198 -8.41 -1.70 11.41
C LYS A 198 -9.74 -1.36 10.76
N SER A 199 -9.79 -1.39 9.43
CA SER A 199 -11.02 -1.20 8.68
C SER A 199 -11.96 -2.39 8.82
N GLU A 200 -13.19 -2.23 8.36
CA GLU A 200 -14.06 -3.36 8.05
C GLU A 200 -13.43 -4.23 6.94
N GLN A 201 -13.90 -5.47 6.86
CA GLN A 201 -13.49 -6.41 5.82
C GLN A 201 -14.00 -5.94 4.46
N GLY A 202 -13.12 -5.87 3.48
CA GLY A 202 -13.49 -5.76 2.08
C GLY A 202 -13.26 -7.07 1.32
N ILE A 203 -13.79 -7.12 0.11
CA ILE A 203 -13.68 -8.27 -0.79
C ILE A 203 -13.18 -7.79 -2.15
N PHE A 204 -12.16 -8.45 -2.69
CA PHE A 204 -11.76 -8.37 -4.09
C PHE A 204 -12.06 -9.70 -4.80
N LEU A 205 -12.54 -9.62 -6.02
CA LEU A 205 -12.82 -10.75 -6.90
C LEU A 205 -11.80 -10.72 -8.04
N VAL A 206 -10.94 -11.72 -8.11
CA VAL A 206 -9.90 -11.85 -9.13
C VAL A 206 -10.35 -12.89 -10.16
N GLU A 207 -10.34 -12.51 -11.42
CA GLU A 207 -10.63 -13.39 -12.57
C GLU A 207 -9.41 -14.18 -13.05
#